data_AF-A0A257YBQ8-F1
#
_entry.id   AF-A0A257YBQ8-F1
#
_cell.length_a   1.000
_cell.length_b   1.000
_cell.length_c   1.000
_cell.angle_alpha   90.00
_cell.angle_beta   90.00
_cell.angle_gamma   90.00
#
_symmetry.space_group_name_H-M   'P 1'
#
loop_
_entity.id
_entity.type
_entity.pdbx_description
1 polymer ?
#
loop_
_entity_poly.entity_id
_entity_poly.type
_entity_poly.pdbx_seq_one_letter_code
_entity_poly.pdbx_strand_id
1 'polypeptide(L)'
;MAKSDKKTKKYKRKELAPLSIEQQKQAEQVVADSLKDNPDLFNLPEAKYTVDSLVDFFVQSLEGSRKILPKERRRYVIYLRKSTDDERKQVRSIEDQRKECLDLAKRLGETLKVLF
;
A
#
# COMPACT_ATOMS: atom_id res chain seq x y z
N MET A 1 27.34 4.18 -34.01
CA MET A 1 26.58 4.60 -32.81
C MET A 1 25.70 5.79 -33.18
N ALA A 2 24.44 5.56 -33.55
CA ALA A 2 23.52 6.64 -33.91
C ALA A 2 22.77 7.10 -32.64
N LYS A 3 23.03 8.33 -32.20
CA LYS A 3 22.28 8.98 -31.12
C LYS A 3 20.91 9.40 -31.69
N SER A 4 19.84 8.87 -31.10
CA SER A 4 18.48 9.28 -31.45
C SER A 4 18.11 10.56 -30.70
N ASP A 5 17.99 11.66 -31.43
CA ASP A 5 17.49 12.93 -30.92
C ASP A 5 16.01 12.82 -30.54
N LYS A 6 15.74 12.66 -29.24
CA LYS A 6 14.38 12.73 -28.68
C LYS A 6 13.92 14.18 -28.68
N LYS A 7 13.16 14.58 -29.71
CA LYS A 7 12.44 15.86 -29.75
C LYS A 7 11.44 15.95 -28.60
N THR A 8 11.74 16.76 -27.58
CA THR A 8 10.82 17.12 -26.49
C THR A 8 9.69 18.00 -27.02
N LYS A 9 8.45 17.47 -27.04
CA LYS A 9 7.24 18.24 -27.36
C LYS A 9 7.00 19.29 -26.26
N LYS A 10 7.14 20.57 -26.57
CA LYS A 10 6.76 21.68 -25.68
C LYS A 10 5.24 21.90 -25.79
N TYR A 11 4.51 21.61 -24.72
CA TYR A 11 3.08 21.91 -24.64
C TYR A 11 2.88 23.43 -24.49
N LYS A 12 2.09 24.04 -25.38
CA LYS A 12 1.66 25.44 -25.23
C LYS A 12 0.58 25.51 -24.16
N ARG A 13 0.79 26.34 -23.14
CA ARG A 13 -0.21 26.63 -22.10
C ARG A 13 -1.38 27.35 -22.77
N LYS A 14 -2.58 26.77 -22.70
CA LYS A 14 -3.79 27.43 -23.19
C LYS A 14 -4.21 28.48 -22.16
N GLU A 15 -4.55 29.68 -22.63
CA GLU A 15 -5.18 30.69 -21.79
C GLU A 15 -6.62 30.28 -21.52
N LEU A 16 -7.03 30.32 -20.25
CA LEU A 16 -8.38 29.98 -19.84
C LEU A 16 -9.25 31.22 -20.08
N ALA A 17 -10.16 31.13 -21.05
CA ALA A 17 -11.19 32.15 -21.23
C ALA A 17 -12.31 31.97 -20.18
N PRO A 18 -12.89 33.06 -19.65
CA PRO A 18 -14.03 32.97 -18.76
C PRO A 18 -15.25 32.37 -19.49
N LEU A 19 -16.06 31.59 -18.77
CA LEU A 19 -17.28 30.99 -19.29
C LEU A 19 -18.28 32.06 -19.74
N SER A 20 -18.96 31.83 -20.87
CA SER A 20 -20.05 32.71 -21.30
C SER A 20 -21.24 32.61 -20.33
N ILE A 21 -22.09 33.64 -20.32
CA ILE A 21 -23.30 33.68 -19.48
C ILE A 21 -24.23 32.50 -19.79
N GLU A 22 -24.33 32.10 -21.06
CA GLU A 22 -25.12 30.95 -21.49
C GLU A 22 -24.57 29.63 -20.93
N GLN A 23 -23.24 29.46 -20.96
CA GLN A 23 -22.58 28.27 -20.41
C GLN A 23 -22.75 28.18 -18.89
N GLN A 24 -22.73 29.32 -18.19
CA GLN A 24 -23.00 29.37 -16.75
C GLN A 24 -24.44 28.95 -16.45
N LYS A 25 -25.43 29.50 -17.16
CA LYS A 25 -26.84 29.13 -16.99
C LYS A 25 -27.11 27.65 -17.27
N GLN A 26 -26.48 27.09 -18.30
CA GLN A 26 -26.59 25.67 -18.60
C GLN A 26 -26.00 24.81 -17.49
N ALA A 27 -24.83 25.19 -16.96
CA ALA A 27 -24.21 24.48 -15.84
C ALA A 27 -25.08 24.53 -14.57
N GLU A 28 -25.64 25.70 -14.26
CA GLU A 28 -26.56 25.89 -13.13
C GLU A 28 -27.83 25.04 -13.26
N GLN A 29 -28.42 24.98 -14.46
CA GLN A 29 -29.58 24.12 -14.73
C GLN A 29 -29.25 22.63 -14.52
N VAL A 30 -28.12 22.16 -15.04
CA VAL A 30 -27.70 20.76 -14.87
C VAL A 30 -27.50 20.42 -13.39
N VAL A 31 -26.89 21.32 -12.62
CA VAL A 31 -26.73 21.14 -11.17
C VAL A 31 -28.10 21.12 -10.48
N ALA A 32 -29.00 22.03 -10.84
CA ALA A 32 -30.35 22.09 -10.26
C ALA A 32 -31.17 20.84 -10.55
N ASP A 33 -31.12 20.30 -11.77
CA ASP A 33 -31.82 19.07 -12.12
C ASP A 33 -31.20 17.86 -11.40
N SER A 34 -29.87 17.81 -11.27
CA SER A 34 -29.18 16.76 -10.51
C SER A 34 -29.55 16.76 -9.01
N LEU A 35 -29.77 17.95 -8.43
CA LEU A 35 -30.24 18.13 -7.05
C LEU A 35 -31.72 17.75 -6.86
N LYS A 36 -32.57 17.94 -7.87
CA LYS A 36 -33.96 17.47 -7.81
C LYS A 36 -34.04 15.94 -7.78
N ASP A 37 -33.22 15.29 -8.59
CA ASP A 37 -33.20 13.83 -8.67
C ASP A 37 -32.54 13.20 -7.43
N ASN A 38 -31.53 13.86 -6.85
CA ASN A 38 -30.83 13.39 -5.65
C ASN A 38 -30.55 14.56 -4.68
N PRO A 39 -31.43 14.81 -3.69
CA PRO A 39 -31.26 15.94 -2.76
C PRO A 39 -30.00 15.80 -1.87
N ASP A 40 -29.55 14.57 -1.63
CA ASP A 40 -28.36 14.28 -0.82
C ASP A 40 -27.06 14.20 -1.63
N LEU A 41 -27.07 14.58 -2.92
CA LEU A 41 -25.92 14.43 -3.82
C LEU A 41 -24.62 15.07 -3.29
N PHE A 42 -24.75 16.16 -2.53
CA PHE A 42 -23.64 16.90 -1.93
C PHE A 42 -23.49 16.67 -0.41
N ASN A 43 -24.35 15.84 0.20
CA ASN A 43 -24.24 15.42 1.59
C ASN A 43 -23.19 14.31 1.69
N LEU A 44 -21.93 14.69 1.44
CA LEU A 44 -20.79 13.81 1.60
C LEU A 44 -20.51 13.59 3.10
N PRO A 45 -20.20 12.36 3.52
CA PRO A 45 -19.81 12.11 4.89
C PRO A 45 -18.53 12.87 5.22
N GLU A 46 -18.41 13.34 6.45
CA GLU A 46 -17.19 14.01 6.91
C GLU A 46 -15.98 13.11 6.67
N ALA A 47 -14.95 13.70 6.04
CA ALA A 47 -13.72 13.00 5.79
C ALA A 47 -13.09 12.60 7.13
N LYS A 48 -12.92 11.29 7.34
CA LYS A 48 -12.30 10.73 8.56
C LYS A 48 -10.82 11.12 8.71
N TYR A 49 -10.19 11.62 7.66
CA TYR A 49 -8.76 11.87 7.57
C TYR A 49 -8.51 13.25 6.94
N THR A 50 -7.60 14.01 7.54
CA THR A 50 -7.11 15.27 6.97
C THR A 50 -6.04 15.01 5.92
N VAL A 51 -5.77 15.99 5.05
CA VAL A 51 -4.69 15.91 4.06
C VAL A 51 -3.36 15.61 4.74
N ASP A 52 -3.08 16.25 5.87
CA ASP A 52 -1.84 16.04 6.64
C ASP A 52 -1.73 14.60 7.15
N SER A 53 -2.82 14.01 7.65
CA SER A 53 -2.82 12.62 8.10
C SER A 53 -2.53 11.62 6.96
N LEU A 54 -2.98 11.94 5.74
CA LEU A 54 -2.69 11.13 4.55
C LEU A 54 -1.22 11.28 4.14
N VAL A 55 -0.70 12.51 4.15
CA VAL A 55 0.71 12.77 3.85
C VAL A 55 1.61 12.06 4.84
N ASP A 56 1.32 12.14 6.14
CA ASP A 56 2.05 11.44 7.19
C ASP A 56 2.01 9.92 7.00
N PHE A 57 0.85 9.35 6.65
CA PHE A 57 0.76 7.93 6.35
C PHE A 57 1.64 7.54 5.16
N PHE A 58 1.63 8.33 4.08
CA PHE A 58 2.44 8.04 2.89
C PHE A 58 3.94 8.20 3.18
N VAL A 59 4.36 9.25 3.88
CA VAL A 59 5.75 9.43 4.34
C VAL A 59 6.17 8.25 5.22
N GLN A 60 5.34 7.86 6.19
CA GLN A 60 5.61 6.71 7.06
C GLN A 60 5.63 5.38 6.31
N SER A 61 4.88 5.22 5.22
CA SER A 61 4.89 4.02 4.38
C SER A 61 6.15 3.94 3.50
N LEU A 62 6.62 5.08 2.99
CA LEU A 62 7.87 5.18 2.22
C LEU A 62 9.07 4.89 3.11
N GLU A 63 9.09 5.47 4.32
CA GLU A 63 10.06 5.14 5.38
C GLU A 63 9.87 3.70 5.90
N GLY A 64 8.63 3.22 5.86
CA GLY A 64 8.15 1.97 6.45
C GLY A 64 8.58 0.69 5.73
N SER A 65 9.18 0.79 4.55
CA SER A 65 9.92 -0.34 3.95
C SER A 65 11.08 -0.82 4.84
N ARG A 66 11.48 -0.04 5.86
CA ARG A 66 12.45 -0.42 6.90
C ARG A 66 11.89 -0.44 8.33
N LYS A 67 10.61 -0.11 8.56
CA LYS A 67 10.01 -0.24 9.91
C LYS A 67 9.66 -1.70 10.15
N ILE A 68 10.52 -2.39 10.87
CA ILE A 68 10.19 -3.69 11.47
C ILE A 68 8.92 -3.47 12.29
N LEU A 69 7.88 -4.27 12.04
CA LEU A 69 6.61 -4.24 12.78
C LEU A 69 6.84 -4.09 14.29
N PRO A 70 6.01 -3.35 15.04
CA PRO A 70 6.02 -3.37 16.50
C PRO A 70 5.99 -4.81 17.00
N LYS A 71 6.72 -5.10 18.09
CA LYS A 71 6.91 -6.49 18.58
C LYS A 71 5.56 -7.19 18.78
N GLU A 72 4.53 -6.49 19.25
CA GLU A 72 3.20 -7.08 19.51
C GLU A 72 2.48 -7.56 18.23
N ARG A 73 2.87 -7.04 17.05
CA ARG A 73 2.23 -7.37 15.77
C ARG A 73 3.05 -8.34 14.93
N ARG A 74 4.20 -8.80 15.43
CA ARG A 74 5.06 -9.75 14.72
C ARG A 74 4.47 -11.14 14.81
N ARG A 75 4.32 -11.78 13.66
CA ARG A 75 3.93 -13.19 13.57
C ARG A 75 5.05 -13.92 12.87
N TYR A 76 5.69 -14.81 13.59
CA TYR A 76 6.80 -15.58 13.09
C TYR A 76 6.32 -16.95 12.61
N VAL A 77 6.77 -17.34 11.43
CA VAL A 77 6.45 -18.63 10.83
C VAL A 77 7.76 -19.32 10.49
N ILE A 78 7.89 -20.58 10.90
CA ILE A 78 9.02 -21.42 10.51
C ILE A 78 8.55 -22.45 9.49
N TYR A 79 9.29 -22.58 8.39
CA TYR A 79 9.08 -23.59 7.36
C TYR A 79 10.20 -24.61 7.46
N LEU A 80 9.83 -25.86 7.76
CA LEU A 80 10.77 -26.95 7.92
C LEU A 80 10.63 -27.91 6.73
N ARG A 81 11.73 -28.16 6.02
CA ARG A 81 11.73 -29.04 4.85
C ARG A 81 12.93 -29.99 4.89
N LYS A 82 12.74 -31.22 4.42
CA LYS A 82 13.87 -32.13 4.14
C LYS A 82 14.71 -31.58 3.01
N SER A 83 16.03 -31.78 3.10
CA SER A 83 16.94 -31.52 1.98
C SER A 83 16.46 -32.30 0.75
N THR A 84 16.26 -31.62 -0.38
CA THR A 84 15.84 -32.25 -1.64
C THR A 84 17.00 -32.79 -2.46
N ASP A 85 18.24 -32.49 -2.05
CA ASP A 85 19.43 -32.70 -2.86
C ASP A 85 20.17 -34.00 -2.46
N ASP A 86 20.39 -34.21 -1.16
CA ASP A 86 20.97 -35.45 -0.61
C ASP A 86 20.63 -35.56 0.88
N GLU A 87 20.18 -36.74 1.34
CA GLU A 87 19.86 -37.00 2.74
C GLU A 87 21.10 -36.93 3.65
N ARG A 88 22.30 -37.21 3.11
CA ARG A 88 23.57 -37.11 3.85
C ARG A 88 23.99 -35.66 4.13
N LYS A 89 23.45 -34.70 3.38
CA LYS A 89 23.67 -33.26 3.62
C LYS A 89 22.80 -32.72 4.76
N GLN A 90 21.79 -33.50 5.19
CA GLN A 90 20.96 -33.12 6.32
C GLN A 90 21.66 -33.48 7.64
N VAL A 91 22.34 -32.49 8.23
CA VAL A 91 23.11 -32.65 9.48
C VAL A 91 22.22 -32.99 10.69
N ARG A 92 20.95 -32.57 10.69
CA ARG A 92 20.00 -32.76 11.79
C ARG A 92 18.61 -33.16 11.29
N SER A 93 17.91 -33.98 12.05
CA SER A 93 16.53 -34.35 11.77
C SER A 93 15.60 -33.11 11.76
N ILE A 94 14.44 -33.21 11.13
CA ILE A 94 13.45 -32.11 11.14
C ILE A 94 12.93 -31.89 12.55
N GLU A 95 12.79 -32.98 13.31
CA GLU A 95 12.33 -33.00 14.69
C GLU A 95 13.29 -32.21 15.60
N ASP A 96 14.60 -32.41 15.43
CA ASP A 96 15.63 -31.69 16.19
C ASP A 96 15.64 -30.19 15.82
N GLN A 97 15.58 -29.87 14.53
CA GLN A 97 15.51 -28.48 14.07
C GLN A 97 14.28 -27.77 14.61
N ARG A 98 13.12 -28.44 14.60
CA ARG A 98 11.88 -27.92 15.18
C ARG A 98 12.06 -27.62 16.66
N LYS A 99 12.65 -28.55 17.41
CA LYS A 99 12.86 -28.40 18.85
C LYS A 99 13.79 -27.22 19.15
N GLU A 100 14.90 -27.10 18.43
CA GLU A 100 15.85 -25.99 18.58
C GLU A 100 15.21 -24.64 18.27
N CYS A 101 14.44 -24.53 17.19
CA CYS A 101 13.73 -23.30 16.85
C CYS A 101 12.69 -22.92 17.90
N LEU A 102 11.94 -23.89 18.43
CA LEU A 102 10.95 -23.64 19.48
C LEU A 102 11.62 -23.23 20.81
N ASP A 103 12.73 -23.86 21.18
CA ASP A 103 13.46 -23.51 22.39
C ASP A 103 14.12 -22.13 22.28
N LEU A 104 14.63 -21.76 21.10
CA LEU A 104 15.11 -20.41 20.82
C LEU A 104 13.99 -19.37 20.94
N ALA A 105 12.81 -19.65 20.38
CA ALA A 105 11.67 -18.75 20.48
C ALA A 105 11.20 -18.53 21.91
N LYS A 106 11.17 -19.59 22.74
CA LYS A 106 10.89 -19.48 24.18
C LYS A 106 11.87 -18.57 24.89
N ARG A 107 13.18 -18.68 24.59
CA ARG A 107 14.23 -17.81 25.18
C ARG A 107 14.05 -16.34 24.78
N LEU A 108 13.57 -16.10 23.56
CA LEU A 108 13.32 -14.75 23.04
C LEU A 108 11.95 -14.19 23.43
N GLY A 109 11.06 -15.00 24.01
CA GLY A 109 9.69 -14.61 24.34
C GLY A 109 8.78 -14.45 23.11
N GLU A 110 9.14 -15.08 21.98
CA GLU A 110 8.43 -14.95 20.71
C GLU A 110 7.53 -16.17 20.45
N THR A 111 6.39 -15.95 19.77
CA THR A 111 5.47 -17.04 19.40
C THR A 111 5.70 -17.46 17.95
N LEU A 112 6.08 -18.72 17.74
CA LEU A 112 6.28 -19.32 16.41
C LEU A 112 5.08 -20.17 15.99
N LYS A 113 4.69 -20.05 14.72
CA LYS A 113 3.81 -21.02 14.05
C LYS A 113 4.65 -21.90 13.11
N VAL A 114 4.51 -23.22 13.24
CA VAL A 114 5.19 -24.18 12.37
C VAL A 114 4.32 -24.47 11.16
N LEU A 115 4.89 -24.38 9.95
CA LEU A 115 4.28 -24.88 8.71
C LEU A 115 5.09 -26.08 8.20
N PHE A 116 4.38 -27.11 7.78
CA PHE A 116 4.90 -28.34 7.17
C PHE A 116 4.74 -28.27 5.66
#